data_AF-A0A3P7N710-F1
#
_entry.id   AF-A0A3P7N710-F1
#
_cell.length_a   1.000
_cell.length_b   1.000
_cell.length_c   1.000
_cell.angle_alpha   90.00
_cell.angle_beta   90.00
_cell.angle_gamma   90.00
#
_symmetry.space_group_name_H-M   'P 1'
#
loop_
_entity.id
_entity.type
_entity.pdbx_description
1 polymer ?
#
loop_
_entity_poly.entity_id
_entity_poly.type
_entity_poly.pdbx_seq_one_letter_code
_entity_poly.pdbx_strand_id
1 'polypeptide(L)'
;MRNKRFPEVYLDNDLNIRIAYEEQKDGTAIYYRVKRLAKPGQVLSSDKNRWEKLLHLSTEDSLSNAFMGFDKANKNVYWLWSDSTSDLEKVVKFPINNAKKRITVFQPSKGGIGSVLWNYTDKSVLAITEVRHSP
;
A
#
# COMPACT_ATOMS: atom_id res chain seq x y z
N MET A 1 -18.86 -5.40 4.61
CA MET A 1 -18.96 -4.78 3.26
C MET A 1 -19.53 -5.81 2.30
N ARG A 2 -20.46 -5.43 1.40
CA ARG A 2 -20.82 -6.32 0.28
C ARG A 2 -19.86 -6.04 -0.87
N ASN A 3 -18.85 -6.89 -1.01
CA ASN A 3 -17.81 -6.74 -2.02
C ASN A 3 -18.10 -7.63 -3.22
N LYS A 4 -18.16 -7.05 -4.42
CA LYS A 4 -18.26 -7.81 -5.67
C LYS A 4 -17.18 -7.43 -6.69
N ARG A 5 -16.24 -6.56 -6.30
CA ARG A 5 -15.32 -5.90 -7.24
C ARG A 5 -13.87 -6.09 -6.84
N PHE A 6 -13.55 -5.85 -5.58
CA PHE A 6 -12.17 -5.82 -5.13
C PHE A 6 -11.78 -7.20 -4.61
N PRO A 7 -10.80 -7.89 -5.20
CA PRO A 7 -10.29 -9.13 -4.61
C PRO A 7 -9.65 -8.91 -3.24
N GLU A 8 -9.12 -7.70 -2.97
CA GLU A 8 -8.45 -7.37 -1.72
C GLU A 8 -8.81 -5.97 -1.19
N VAL A 9 -8.83 -5.83 0.14
CA VAL A 9 -9.04 -4.57 0.85
C VAL A 9 -8.06 -4.44 2.02
N TYR A 10 -7.63 -3.22 2.31
CA TYR A 10 -6.68 -2.93 3.39
C TYR A 10 -7.32 -2.05 4.45
N LEU A 11 -7.09 -2.44 5.70
CA LEU A 11 -7.63 -1.81 6.89
C LEU A 11 -6.59 -0.87 7.52
N ASP A 12 -7.06 0.20 8.16
CA ASP A 12 -6.20 1.00 9.05
C ASP A 12 -6.13 0.44 10.48
N ASN A 13 -5.39 1.14 11.34
CA ASN A 13 -5.21 0.73 12.74
C ASN A 13 -6.52 0.73 13.55
N ASP A 14 -7.57 1.41 13.05
CA ASP A 14 -8.91 1.46 13.66
C ASP A 14 -9.89 0.49 12.98
N LEU A 15 -9.37 -0.45 12.16
CA LEU A 15 -10.13 -1.45 11.39
C LEU A 15 -11.10 -0.87 10.36
N ASN A 16 -10.90 0.37 9.93
CA ASN A 16 -11.65 0.93 8.81
C ASN A 16 -11.07 0.45 7.49
N ILE A 17 -11.92 0.07 6.55
CA ILE A 17 -11.47 -0.15 5.16
C ILE A 17 -11.05 1.19 4.56
N ARG A 18 -9.80 1.27 4.10
CA ARG A 18 -9.21 2.50 3.57
C ARG A 18 -8.80 2.39 2.12
N ILE A 19 -8.26 1.25 1.73
CA ILE A 19 -7.73 1.00 0.39
C ILE A 19 -8.34 -0.29 -0.15
N ALA A 20 -8.55 -0.36 -1.46
CA ALA A 20 -8.95 -1.57 -2.16
C ALA A 20 -8.14 -1.74 -3.44
N TYR A 21 -7.92 -2.99 -3.82
CA TYR A 21 -7.15 -3.37 -5.00
C TYR A 21 -8.09 -3.90 -6.09
N GLU A 22 -7.81 -3.56 -7.35
CA GLU A 22 -8.49 -4.10 -8.53
C GLU A 22 -7.46 -4.37 -9.64
N GLU A 23 -7.27 -5.63 -9.94
CA GLU A 23 -6.56 -6.07 -11.14
C GLU A 23 -7.41 -5.77 -12.38
N GLN A 24 -6.78 -5.19 -13.40
CA GLN A 24 -7.41 -4.89 -14.68
C GLN A 24 -7.17 -6.06 -15.66
N LYS A 25 -7.97 -6.12 -16.73
CA LYS A 25 -7.86 -7.18 -17.74
C LYS A 25 -6.52 -7.21 -18.49
N ASP A 26 -5.80 -6.09 -18.50
CA ASP A 26 -4.47 -5.94 -19.12
C ASP A 26 -3.32 -6.28 -18.16
N GLY A 27 -3.63 -6.78 -16.95
CA GLY A 27 -2.65 -7.10 -15.91
C GLY A 27 -2.16 -5.89 -15.10
N THR A 28 -2.61 -4.68 -15.42
CA THR A 28 -2.32 -3.51 -14.59
C THR A 28 -3.06 -3.57 -13.26
N ALA A 29 -2.51 -2.90 -12.26
CA ALA A 29 -3.09 -2.85 -10.92
C ALA A 29 -3.55 -1.44 -10.58
N ILE A 30 -4.80 -1.29 -10.14
CA ILE A 30 -5.31 -0.02 -9.61
C ILE A 30 -5.64 -0.18 -8.14
N TYR A 31 -5.01 0.66 -7.31
CA TYR A 31 -5.41 0.82 -5.91
C TYR A 31 -6.32 2.04 -5.79
N TYR A 32 -7.40 1.86 -5.05
CA TYR A 32 -8.38 2.88 -4.76
C TYR A 32 -8.35 3.21 -3.28
N ARG A 33 -8.57 4.48 -2.93
CA ARG A 33 -8.89 4.90 -1.57
C ARG A 33 -10.37 5.24 -1.42
N VAL A 34 -10.89 5.10 -0.22
CA VAL A 34 -12.22 5.57 0.13
C VAL A 34 -12.24 7.11 0.12
N LYS A 35 -13.20 7.72 -0.57
CA LYS A 35 -13.37 9.19 -0.62
C LYS A 35 -13.76 9.79 0.73
N ARG A 36 -14.68 9.11 1.43
CA ARG A 36 -15.19 9.49 2.75
C ARG A 36 -15.44 8.25 3.58
N LEU A 37 -14.85 8.21 4.77
CA LEU A 37 -15.06 7.10 5.71
C LEU A 37 -16.54 6.95 6.03
N ALA A 38 -16.99 5.70 6.03
CA ALA A 38 -18.34 5.36 6.49
C ALA A 38 -18.44 5.66 7.99
N LYS A 39 -19.57 6.22 8.41
CA LYS A 39 -19.87 6.33 9.85
C LYS A 39 -20.12 4.93 10.43
N PRO A 40 -19.92 4.73 11.75
CA PRO A 40 -20.31 3.49 12.41
C PRO A 40 -21.76 3.09 12.03
N GLY A 41 -21.97 1.82 11.69
CA GLY A 41 -23.27 1.29 11.23
C GLY A 41 -23.59 1.49 9.74
N GLN A 42 -22.80 2.25 8.98
CA GLN A 42 -22.96 2.30 7.52
C GLN A 42 -22.31 1.09 6.86
N VAL A 43 -23.07 0.37 6.03
CA VAL A 43 -22.53 -0.70 5.18
C VAL A 43 -21.60 -0.08 4.13
N LEU A 44 -20.33 -0.46 4.21
CA LEU A 44 -19.36 -0.20 3.15
C LEU A 44 -19.72 -1.04 1.91
N SER A 45 -19.65 -0.41 0.74
CA SER A 45 -20.02 -0.98 -0.57
C SER A 45 -18.85 -0.83 -1.54
N SER A 46 -18.76 -1.73 -2.53
CA SER A 46 -17.80 -1.62 -3.63
C SER A 46 -18.25 -0.64 -4.75
N ASP A 47 -19.29 0.17 -4.52
CA ASP A 47 -19.81 1.15 -5.48
C ASP A 47 -18.76 2.16 -5.92
N LYS A 48 -18.51 2.26 -7.22
CA LYS A 48 -17.46 3.11 -7.82
C LYS A 48 -17.44 4.56 -7.30
N ASN A 49 -18.61 5.13 -7.00
CA ASN A 49 -18.71 6.52 -6.56
C ASN A 49 -18.07 6.79 -5.17
N ARG A 50 -17.88 5.77 -4.34
CA ARG A 50 -17.25 5.87 -3.01
C ARG A 50 -15.73 5.80 -3.03
N TRP A 51 -15.16 5.44 -4.17
CA TRP A 51 -13.74 5.15 -4.34
C TRP A 51 -13.11 6.12 -5.32
N GLU A 52 -11.85 6.47 -5.08
CA GLU A 52 -11.04 7.27 -5.99
C GLU A 52 -9.66 6.62 -6.17
N LYS A 53 -9.06 6.80 -7.36
CA LYS A 53 -7.77 6.19 -7.67
C LYS A 53 -6.69 6.78 -6.76
N LEU A 54 -5.92 5.89 -6.13
CA LEU A 54 -4.77 6.19 -5.30
C LEU A 54 -3.47 5.92 -6.06
N LEU A 55 -3.36 4.72 -6.65
CA LEU A 55 -2.21 4.28 -7.44
C LEU A 55 -2.69 3.56 -8.70
N HIS A 56 -1.90 3.67 -9.75
CA HIS A 56 -2.01 2.87 -10.96
C HIS A 56 -0.60 2.36 -11.27
N LEU A 57 -0.44 1.05 -11.26
CA LEU A 57 0.83 0.38 -11.48
C LEU A 57 0.77 -0.37 -12.80
N SER A 58 1.90 -0.38 -13.51
CA SER A 58 2.08 -1.21 -14.69
C SER A 58 2.00 -2.70 -14.31
N THR A 59 1.86 -3.57 -15.31
CA THR A 59 1.87 -5.03 -15.11
C THR A 59 3.20 -5.50 -14.50
N GLU A 60 4.30 -4.86 -14.85
CA GLU A 60 5.64 -5.18 -14.33
C GLU A 60 5.78 -4.74 -12.87
N ASP A 61 5.37 -3.50 -12.56
CA ASP A 61 5.50 -2.93 -11.22
C ASP A 61 4.51 -3.56 -10.23
N SER A 62 3.36 -4.06 -10.68
CA SER A 62 2.30 -4.57 -9.82
C SER A 62 2.73 -5.79 -8.99
N LEU A 63 3.68 -6.57 -9.50
CA LEU A 63 4.20 -7.78 -8.85
C LEU A 63 5.17 -7.48 -7.71
N SER A 64 5.86 -6.34 -7.77
CA SER A 64 6.91 -5.93 -6.81
C SER A 64 6.50 -4.72 -5.98
N ASN A 65 5.20 -4.41 -5.94
CA ASN A 65 4.64 -3.33 -5.13
C ASN A 65 3.63 -3.89 -4.13
N ALA A 66 3.81 -3.59 -2.84
CA ALA A 66 2.96 -4.15 -1.79
C ALA A 66 2.61 -3.13 -0.71
N PHE A 67 1.35 -3.17 -0.26
CA PHE A 67 0.92 -2.46 0.94
C PHE A 67 1.60 -3.04 2.18
N MET A 68 2.12 -2.17 3.06
CA MET A 68 2.81 -2.62 4.28
C MET A 68 2.11 -2.21 5.58
N GLY A 69 1.31 -1.15 5.56
CA GLY A 69 0.59 -0.71 6.76
C GLY A 69 0.30 0.79 6.78
N PHE A 70 -0.44 1.21 7.81
CA PHE A 70 -0.70 2.62 8.11
C PHE A 70 0.17 3.10 9.25
N ASP A 71 0.54 4.38 9.22
CA ASP A 71 1.14 5.02 10.38
C ASP A 71 0.12 5.21 11.52
N LYS A 72 0.62 5.53 12.72
CA LYS A 72 -0.20 5.61 13.95
C LYS A 72 -1.40 6.54 13.82
N ALA A 73 -1.28 7.59 13.02
CA ALA A 73 -2.33 8.57 12.79
C ALA A 73 -3.33 8.17 11.69
N ASN A 74 -3.13 7.02 11.02
CA ASN A 74 -3.92 6.57 9.87
C ASN A 74 -3.97 7.61 8.73
N LYS A 75 -2.91 8.42 8.58
CA LYS A 75 -2.80 9.50 7.58
C LYS A 75 -1.86 9.14 6.45
N ASN A 76 -0.85 8.32 6.75
CA ASN A 76 0.13 7.89 5.77
C ASN A 76 0.15 6.37 5.66
N VAL A 77 0.57 5.91 4.49
CA VAL A 77 0.71 4.51 4.12
C VAL A 77 2.20 4.21 3.98
N TYR A 78 2.63 3.09 4.53
CA TYR A 78 3.90 2.47 4.19
C TYR A 78 3.69 1.47 3.05
N TRP A 79 4.62 1.48 2.10
CA TRP A 79 4.50 0.72 0.87
C TRP A 79 5.88 0.20 0.45
N LEU A 80 5.91 -1.04 -0.02
CA LEU A 80 7.05 -1.60 -0.73
C LEU A 80 6.94 -1.16 -2.18
N TRP A 81 7.92 -0.41 -2.66
CA TRP A 81 7.83 0.33 -3.91
C TRP A 81 8.92 -0.09 -4.87
N SER A 82 8.52 -0.73 -5.96
CA SER A 82 9.36 -0.93 -7.13
C SER A 82 9.06 0.16 -8.17
N ASP A 83 10.11 0.66 -8.82
CA ASP A 83 10.02 1.54 -9.98
C ASP A 83 11.20 1.29 -10.93
N SER A 84 11.11 1.80 -12.14
CA SER A 84 12.12 1.60 -13.20
C SER A 84 13.51 2.19 -12.92
N THR A 85 13.74 2.76 -11.73
CA THR A 85 15.03 3.38 -11.39
C THR A 85 15.98 2.44 -10.67
N SER A 86 15.51 1.30 -10.17
CA SER A 86 16.33 0.32 -9.45
C SER A 86 15.68 -1.06 -9.48
N ASP A 87 16.51 -2.10 -9.61
CA ASP A 87 16.07 -3.49 -9.50
C ASP A 87 15.72 -3.91 -8.06
N LEU A 88 15.92 -3.03 -7.08
CA LEU A 88 15.62 -3.27 -5.66
C LEU A 88 14.44 -2.43 -5.19
N GLU A 89 13.47 -3.07 -4.55
CA GLU A 89 12.32 -2.37 -3.97
C GLU A 89 12.74 -1.48 -2.80
N LYS A 90 11.99 -0.39 -2.62
CA LYS A 90 12.23 0.61 -1.58
C LYS A 90 11.10 0.56 -0.57
N VAL A 91 11.37 0.89 0.69
CA VAL A 91 10.27 1.22 1.61
C VAL A 91 9.99 2.70 1.47
N VAL A 92 8.77 3.04 1.08
CA VAL A 92 8.31 4.42 0.98
C VAL A 92 7.17 4.67 1.97
N LYS A 93 6.97 5.95 2.29
CA LYS A 93 5.82 6.45 3.05
C LYS A 93 5.15 7.56 2.26
N PHE A 94 3.82 7.56 2.18
CA PHE A 94 3.09 8.65 1.52
C PHE A 94 1.75 8.96 2.19
N PRO A 95 1.26 10.21 2.08
CA PRO A 95 -0.10 10.56 2.51
C PRO A 95 -1.14 9.74 1.74
N ILE A 96 -2.10 9.11 2.43
CA ILE A 96 -3.15 8.28 1.79
C ILE A 96 -3.95 9.06 0.75
N ASN A 97 -4.01 10.39 0.84
CA ASN A 97 -4.72 11.23 -0.12
C ASN A 97 -3.88 11.62 -1.34
N ASN A 98 -2.57 11.38 -1.34
CA ASN A 98 -1.68 11.74 -2.45
C ASN A 98 -0.38 10.94 -2.45
N ALA A 99 -0.37 9.80 -3.15
CA ALA A 99 0.81 8.96 -3.27
C ALA A 99 1.99 9.59 -4.05
N LYS A 100 1.76 10.69 -4.78
CA LYS A 100 2.85 11.43 -5.45
C LYS A 100 3.75 12.15 -4.45
N LYS A 101 3.27 12.44 -3.24
CA LYS A 101 4.06 13.03 -2.14
C LYS A 101 4.80 11.97 -1.32
N ARG A 102 5.19 10.87 -1.96
CA ARG A 102 5.95 9.80 -1.29
C ARG A 102 7.35 10.27 -0.93
N ILE A 103 7.82 9.77 0.21
CA ILE A 103 9.21 9.89 0.65
C ILE A 103 9.79 8.49 0.79
N THR A 104 11.08 8.35 0.48
CA THR A 104 11.82 7.12 0.75
C THR A 104 12.12 7.04 2.24
N VAL A 105 11.64 5.97 2.88
CA VAL A 105 11.98 5.63 4.26
C VAL A 105 13.29 4.84 4.28
N PHE A 106 13.45 3.95 3.30
CA PHE A 106 14.65 3.14 3.15
C PHE A 106 14.89 2.75 1.70
N GLN A 107 16.16 2.81 1.30
CA GLN A 107 16.67 2.40 -0.01
C GLN A 107 17.72 1.31 0.22
N PRO A 108 17.48 0.07 -0.22
CA PRO A 108 18.49 -0.98 -0.18
C PRO A 108 19.68 -0.66 -1.08
N SER A 109 20.85 -1.21 -0.73
CA SER A 109 22.11 -1.02 -1.47
C SER A 109 22.91 -2.31 -1.68
N LYS A 110 22.56 -3.39 -0.95
CA LYS A 110 23.30 -4.66 -0.94
C LYS A 110 22.45 -5.86 -1.35
N GLY A 111 21.14 -5.81 -1.15
CA GLY A 111 20.21 -6.88 -1.51
C GLY A 111 18.75 -6.43 -1.43
N GLY A 112 17.82 -7.34 -1.73
CA GLY A 112 16.38 -7.07 -1.63
C GLY A 112 15.92 -6.94 -0.18
N ILE A 113 14.75 -6.35 0.04
CA ILE A 113 14.16 -6.26 1.38
C ILE A 113 13.69 -7.65 1.79
N GLY A 114 14.33 -8.24 2.80
CA GLY A 114 13.96 -9.55 3.33
C GLY A 114 12.84 -9.46 4.38
N SER A 115 12.97 -8.54 5.33
CA SER A 115 11.96 -8.33 6.37
C SER A 115 11.92 -6.89 6.84
N VAL A 116 10.73 -6.45 7.26
CA VAL A 116 10.51 -5.16 7.91
C VAL A 116 9.94 -5.41 9.30
N LEU A 117 10.70 -5.04 10.32
CA LEU A 117 10.27 -5.09 11.71
C LEU A 117 9.53 -3.81 12.05
N TRP A 118 8.32 -3.96 12.59
CA TRP A 118 7.43 -2.85 12.93
C TRP A 118 7.44 -2.57 14.41
N ASN A 119 7.54 -1.29 14.79
CA ASN A 119 7.19 -0.87 16.13
C ASN A 119 5.66 -0.89 16.26
N TYR A 120 5.12 -1.80 17.06
CA TYR A 120 3.67 -1.97 17.21
C TYR A 120 2.96 -0.78 17.88
N THR A 121 3.65 -0.03 18.73
CA THR A 121 3.11 1.12 19.48
C THR A 121 3.14 2.38 18.65
N ASP A 122 4.22 2.60 17.90
CA ASP A 122 4.42 3.78 17.07
C ASP A 122 3.93 3.60 15.64
N LYS A 123 3.58 2.36 15.26
CA LYS A 123 3.14 1.97 13.92
C LYS A 123 4.08 2.51 12.85
N SER A 124 5.37 2.26 13.06
CA SER A 124 6.46 2.76 12.24
C SER A 124 7.48 1.65 11.99
N VAL A 125 8.29 1.85 10.94
CA VAL A 125 9.43 0.98 10.66
C VAL A 125 10.43 1.09 11.82
N LEU A 126 10.74 -0.03 12.45
CA LEU A 126 11.75 -0.13 13.50
C LEU A 126 13.10 -0.54 12.92
N ALA A 127 13.10 -1.56 12.07
CA ALA A 127 14.31 -2.06 11.41
C ALA A 127 13.96 -2.76 10.09
N ILE A 128 14.94 -2.84 9.19
CA ILE A 128 14.83 -3.51 7.90
C ILE A 128 16.05 -4.41 7.73
N THR A 129 15.84 -5.63 7.23
CA THR A 129 16.93 -6.53 6.85
C THR A 129 17.05 -6.61 5.34
N GLU A 130 18.26 -6.42 4.81
CA GLU A 130 18.57 -6.71 3.42
C GLU A 130 19.05 -8.15 3.30
N VAL A 131 18.54 -8.87 2.30
CA VAL A 131 18.95 -10.24 2.00
C VAL A 131 19.46 -10.28 0.57
N ARG A 132 20.66 -10.83 0.41
CA ARG A 132 21.20 -11.12 -0.92
C ARG A 132 20.72 -12.50 -1.32
N HIS A 133 19.94 -12.59 -2.38
CA HIS A 133 19.66 -13.87 -3.01
C HIS A 133 20.93 -14.28 -3.78
N SER A 134 21.58 -15.35 -3.33
CA SER A 134 22.53 -16.07 -4.16
C SER A 134 21.73 -16.90 -5.17
N PRO A 135 22.13 -16.92 -6.46
CA PRO A 135 21.50 -17.77 -7.46
C PRO A 135 21.61 -19.27 -7.10
#